data_AF-A0A5Q2F802-F1
#
_entry.id   AF-A0A5Q2F802-F1
#
_cell.length_a   1.000
_cell.length_b   1.000
_cell.length_c   1.000
_cell.angle_alpha   90.00
_cell.angle_beta   90.00
_cell.angle_gamma   90.00
#
_symmetry.space_group_name_H-M   'P 1'
#
loop_
_entity.id
_entity.type
_entity.pdbx_description
1 polymer ?
#
loop_
_entity_poly.entity_id
_entity_poly.type
_entity_poly.pdbx_seq_one_letter_code
_entity_poly.pdbx_strand_id
1 'polypeptide(L)'
;MTAKVRRWTAAAVGVALLGGGVVAATSAQASPDLPARSAEQLLVDIQSPTTRTFSGTVQTTTDLGLPTLPTTQTGDTSGLTGLLTGTHTLRVWNDGDTRSRVSVIGNNAETSVIRSGADVWTYASADRSATHTRLTTPTTPQHPQPSGAATTPEQAAQQVLAAVGPSTSVTTRGASRVAGRPAYDLVFTPAAGEKTLVRSAQVAIDAETHLVLQVTVDAVDAKDHAVQIGFTSLTYATPDAKLFTFSAPSGTTVKEQPAPEASKQGQGGTSAEKPKVVGDGWDTVLVEKVGTLPADTSAQGQQAKQLLESLPRVSGSWGSGRLLQGTLFSAVLTDDGRLAVGAVPADQLFSALG
;
A
#
# COMPACT_ATOMS: atom_id res chain seq x y z
N MET A 1 -0.87 -48.72 -73.94
CA MET A 1 0.20 -47.71 -74.11
C MET A 1 0.64 -47.25 -72.73
N THR A 2 1.98 -47.19 -72.51
CA THR A 2 2.71 -46.50 -71.42
C THR A 2 2.28 -46.79 -69.97
N ALA A 3 2.94 -47.65 -69.18
CA ALA A 3 4.32 -47.61 -68.70
C ALA A 3 4.78 -46.23 -68.18
N LYS A 4 5.21 -46.25 -66.91
CA LYS A 4 6.57 -45.88 -66.43
C LYS A 4 6.72 -44.67 -65.49
N VAL A 5 7.40 -44.97 -64.38
CA VAL A 5 8.42 -44.19 -63.64
C VAL A 5 7.99 -43.24 -62.51
N ARG A 6 8.36 -43.68 -61.32
CA ARG A 6 8.69 -42.94 -60.10
C ARG A 6 9.83 -41.94 -60.35
N ARG A 7 9.65 -40.64 -60.09
CA ARG A 7 10.74 -39.64 -60.07
C ARG A 7 10.81 -38.91 -58.74
N TRP A 8 12.06 -38.64 -58.40
CA TRP A 8 12.59 -38.15 -57.14
C TRP A 8 12.48 -36.63 -56.99
N THR A 9 12.50 -36.20 -55.72
CA THR A 9 13.16 -34.99 -55.17
C THR A 9 13.01 -33.65 -55.88
N ALA A 10 12.41 -32.70 -55.17
CA ALA A 10 13.03 -31.39 -54.95
C ALA A 10 12.56 -30.85 -53.61
N ALA A 11 13.49 -30.73 -52.66
CA ALA A 11 13.32 -29.87 -51.50
C ALA A 11 13.34 -28.42 -51.98
N ALA A 12 12.30 -27.66 -51.64
CA ALA A 12 12.35 -26.21 -51.66
C ALA A 12 12.07 -25.75 -50.24
N VAL A 13 13.14 -25.44 -49.52
CA VAL A 13 13.11 -24.67 -48.28
C VAL A 13 12.66 -23.26 -48.65
N GLY A 14 11.37 -22.99 -48.47
CA GLY A 14 10.81 -21.65 -48.51
C GLY A 14 10.86 -21.05 -47.11
N VAL A 15 11.87 -20.25 -46.82
CA VAL A 15 11.85 -19.33 -45.69
C VAL A 15 10.82 -18.25 -46.01
N ALA A 16 9.62 -18.37 -45.44
CA ALA A 16 8.63 -17.31 -45.44
C ALA A 16 8.83 -16.44 -44.19
N LEU A 17 9.66 -15.40 -44.32
CA LEU A 17 9.62 -14.23 -43.44
C LEU A 17 8.32 -13.48 -43.74
N LEU A 18 7.29 -13.74 -42.96
CA LEU A 18 6.09 -12.91 -42.91
C LEU A 18 6.02 -12.26 -41.54
N GLY A 19 6.51 -11.04 -41.48
CA GLY A 19 6.06 -10.05 -40.52
C GLY A 19 4.57 -9.80 -40.74
N GLY A 20 3.79 -10.02 -39.69
CA GLY A 20 2.36 -9.75 -39.66
C GLY A 20 1.98 -9.68 -38.19
N GLY A 21 1.73 -8.45 -37.72
CA GLY A 21 1.41 -8.18 -36.32
C GLY A 21 0.23 -9.04 -35.87
N VAL A 22 0.43 -9.74 -34.75
CA VAL A 22 -0.70 -10.31 -34.02
C VAL A 22 -1.47 -9.13 -33.44
N VAL A 23 -2.51 -8.70 -34.16
CA VAL A 23 -3.56 -7.88 -33.56
C VAL A 23 -4.24 -8.80 -32.56
N ALA A 24 -3.77 -8.78 -31.31
CA ALA A 24 -4.53 -9.33 -30.21
C ALA A 24 -5.84 -8.54 -30.20
N ALA A 25 -6.93 -9.19 -30.60
CA ALA A 25 -8.27 -8.66 -30.40
C ALA A 25 -8.43 -8.47 -28.90
N THR A 26 -8.23 -7.24 -28.43
CA THR A 26 -8.60 -6.83 -27.09
C THR A 26 -10.12 -6.86 -27.08
N SER A 27 -10.69 -8.02 -26.74
CA SER A 27 -12.10 -8.08 -26.38
C SER A 27 -12.26 -7.10 -25.23
N ALA A 28 -12.88 -5.94 -25.51
CA ALA A 28 -13.36 -5.04 -24.48
C ALA A 28 -14.34 -5.86 -23.65
N GLN A 29 -13.86 -6.42 -22.53
CA GLN A 29 -14.72 -7.18 -21.64
C GLN A 29 -15.75 -6.20 -21.12
N ALA A 30 -17.03 -6.42 -21.47
CA ALA A 30 -18.12 -5.60 -20.97
C ALA A 30 -18.08 -5.58 -19.44
N SER A 31 -18.41 -4.43 -18.85
CA SER A 31 -18.61 -4.32 -17.42
C SER A 31 -19.57 -5.44 -16.97
N PRO A 32 -19.27 -6.12 -15.84
CA PRO A 32 -20.15 -7.18 -15.36
C PRO A 32 -21.59 -6.67 -15.16
N ASP A 33 -22.58 -7.49 -15.51
CA ASP A 33 -23.97 -7.17 -15.21
C ASP A 33 -24.25 -7.62 -13.77
N LEU A 34 -24.18 -6.66 -12.84
CA LEU A 34 -24.41 -6.88 -11.42
C LEU A 34 -25.70 -6.19 -10.97
N PRO A 35 -26.51 -6.83 -10.10
CA PRO A 35 -27.66 -6.17 -9.49
C PRO A 35 -27.27 -4.88 -8.79
N ALA A 36 -28.11 -3.84 -8.89
CA ALA A 36 -27.85 -2.59 -8.18
C ALA A 36 -27.78 -2.83 -6.67
N ARG A 37 -26.75 -2.26 -6.04
CA ARG A 37 -26.55 -2.23 -4.59
C ARG A 37 -26.44 -0.78 -4.14
N SER A 38 -26.96 -0.51 -2.94
CA SER A 38 -26.79 0.79 -2.29
C SER A 38 -25.44 0.89 -1.58
N ALA A 39 -24.99 2.11 -1.28
CA ALA A 39 -23.72 2.33 -0.59
C ALA A 39 -23.75 1.74 0.82
N GLU A 40 -24.88 1.86 1.51
CA GLU A 40 -25.11 1.36 2.85
C GLU A 40 -25.00 -0.17 2.90
N GLN A 41 -25.56 -0.85 1.90
CA GLN A 41 -25.44 -2.32 1.80
C GLN A 41 -23.99 -2.73 1.63
N LEU A 42 -23.24 -2.09 0.73
CA LEU A 42 -21.84 -2.43 0.50
C LEU A 42 -20.93 -2.13 1.71
N LEU A 43 -21.24 -1.07 2.46
CA LEU A 43 -20.55 -0.75 3.72
C LEU A 43 -20.84 -1.77 4.84
N VAL A 44 -21.97 -2.47 4.78
CA VAL A 44 -22.24 -3.61 5.66
C VAL A 44 -21.52 -4.87 5.14
N ASP A 45 -21.56 -5.11 3.84
CA ASP A 45 -20.96 -6.27 3.19
C ASP A 45 -19.44 -6.33 3.43
N ILE A 46 -18.73 -5.20 3.33
CA ILE A 46 -17.27 -5.12 3.59
C ILE A 46 -16.87 -5.54 5.01
N GLN A 47 -17.78 -5.41 5.99
CA GLN A 47 -17.54 -5.81 7.38
C GLN A 47 -17.76 -7.31 7.59
N SER A 48 -18.49 -7.95 6.68
CA SER A 48 -18.92 -9.35 6.77
C SER A 48 -18.54 -10.13 5.50
N PRO A 49 -17.23 -10.27 5.20
CA PRO A 49 -16.80 -11.08 4.06
C PRO A 49 -17.23 -12.53 4.24
N THR A 50 -17.75 -13.16 3.18
CA THR A 50 -18.28 -14.52 3.23
C THR A 50 -17.17 -15.59 3.27
N THR A 51 -15.94 -15.20 2.93
CA THR A 51 -14.73 -16.01 3.11
C THR A 51 -13.58 -15.16 3.61
N ARG A 52 -12.71 -15.78 4.42
CA ARG A 52 -11.42 -15.24 4.84
C ARG A 52 -10.27 -16.17 4.44
N THR A 53 -10.52 -17.10 3.55
CA THR A 53 -9.51 -18.06 3.10
C THR A 53 -9.18 -17.78 1.65
N PHE A 54 -7.97 -17.29 1.40
CA PHE A 54 -7.53 -16.91 0.07
C PHE A 54 -6.00 -16.85 -0.05
N SER A 55 -5.51 -16.86 -1.29
CA SER A 55 -4.16 -16.43 -1.62
C SER A 55 -4.15 -15.59 -2.88
N GLY A 56 -3.21 -14.64 -2.96
CA GLY A 56 -3.15 -13.74 -4.09
C GLY A 56 -1.87 -12.92 -4.17
N THR A 57 -1.70 -12.26 -5.30
CA THR A 57 -0.67 -11.25 -5.51
C THR A 57 -1.33 -9.88 -5.48
N VAL A 58 -0.82 -8.99 -4.66
CA VAL A 58 -1.23 -7.58 -4.59
C VAL A 58 -0.14 -6.73 -5.23
N GLN A 59 -0.55 -5.77 -6.04
CA GLN A 59 0.31 -4.71 -6.52
C GLN A 59 -0.10 -3.40 -5.85
N THR A 60 0.88 -2.72 -5.28
CA THR A 60 0.74 -1.34 -4.79
C THR A 60 1.49 -0.43 -5.73
N THR A 61 0.83 0.58 -6.26
CA THR A 61 1.42 1.63 -7.09
C THR A 61 1.14 2.96 -6.41
N THR A 62 2.19 3.73 -6.17
CA THR A 62 2.10 5.04 -5.54
C THR A 62 2.85 6.08 -6.37
N ASP A 63 2.13 7.08 -6.86
CA ASP A 63 2.66 8.26 -7.54
C ASP A 63 2.25 9.52 -6.79
N LEU A 64 3.12 9.95 -5.89
CA LEU A 64 2.92 11.14 -5.08
C LEU A 64 3.61 12.36 -5.67
N GLY A 65 4.01 12.33 -6.95
CA GLY A 65 4.63 13.48 -7.62
C GLY A 65 5.90 13.98 -6.93
N LEU A 66 6.57 13.11 -6.15
CA LEU A 66 7.77 13.47 -5.43
C LEU A 66 8.94 13.64 -6.40
N PRO A 67 9.84 14.61 -6.16
CA PRO A 67 11.01 14.79 -6.99
C PRO A 67 11.86 13.51 -6.97
N THR A 68 12.38 13.12 -8.14
CA THR A 68 13.32 12.00 -8.24
C THR A 68 14.55 12.33 -7.41
N LEU A 69 14.70 11.67 -6.27
CA LEU A 69 15.88 11.83 -5.44
C LEU A 69 17.09 11.21 -6.15
N PRO A 70 18.31 11.75 -6.02
CA PRO A 70 19.52 11.10 -6.50
C PRO A 70 19.73 9.76 -5.78
N THR A 71 19.09 8.69 -6.25
CA THR A 71 19.34 7.34 -5.77
C THR A 71 20.65 6.87 -6.40
N THR A 72 21.76 6.98 -5.67
CA THR A 72 23.03 6.44 -6.12
C THR A 72 22.92 4.93 -6.33
N GLN A 73 23.30 4.49 -7.53
CA GLN A 73 23.62 3.16 -8.11
C GLN A 73 23.77 1.86 -7.25
N THR A 74 23.52 1.85 -5.95
CA THR A 74 23.32 0.64 -5.17
C THR A 74 21.82 0.45 -5.00
N GLY A 75 21.26 -0.59 -5.63
CA GLY A 75 19.83 -0.90 -5.67
C GLY A 75 19.15 -1.23 -4.33
N ASP A 76 19.46 -0.48 -3.27
CA ASP A 76 18.77 -0.51 -1.99
C ASP A 76 17.54 0.40 -2.05
N THR A 77 16.47 -0.16 -2.60
CA THR A 77 15.07 0.28 -2.38
C THR A 77 14.56 -0.15 -1.00
N SER A 78 15.43 -0.70 -0.16
CA SER A 78 15.17 -1.30 1.15
C SER A 78 14.82 -0.28 2.26
N GLY A 79 14.95 1.03 1.99
CA GLY A 79 14.58 2.09 2.93
C GLY A 79 13.08 2.46 2.88
N LEU A 80 12.56 3.01 3.98
CA LEU A 80 11.16 3.47 4.11
C LEU A 80 10.68 4.34 2.93
N THR A 81 11.57 5.12 2.32
CA THR A 81 11.28 5.96 1.15
C THR A 81 11.07 5.18 -0.15
N GLY A 82 11.76 4.05 -0.34
CA GLY A 82 11.56 3.16 -1.49
C GLY A 82 10.20 2.47 -1.46
N LEU A 83 9.63 2.27 -0.26
CA LEU A 83 8.31 1.66 -0.05
C LEU A 83 7.15 2.67 -0.16
N LEU A 84 7.45 3.97 -0.05
CA LEU A 84 6.46 5.06 -0.14
C LEU A 84 6.14 5.48 -1.57
N THR A 85 7.03 5.23 -2.53
CA THR A 85 6.85 5.61 -3.94
C THR A 85 7.16 4.46 -4.89
N GLY A 86 6.49 4.42 -6.02
CA GLY A 86 6.70 3.40 -7.04
C GLY A 86 5.82 2.17 -6.85
N THR A 87 6.25 1.07 -7.45
CA THR A 87 5.46 -0.16 -7.55
C THR A 87 6.04 -1.28 -6.69
N HIS A 88 5.21 -1.85 -5.83
CA HIS A 88 5.55 -2.94 -4.93
C HIS A 88 4.65 -4.14 -5.17
N THR A 89 5.24 -5.34 -5.12
CA THR A 89 4.50 -6.59 -5.23
C THR A 89 4.50 -7.31 -3.90
N LEU A 90 3.30 -7.62 -3.40
CA LEU A 90 3.09 -8.40 -2.20
C LEU A 90 2.45 -9.73 -2.57
N ARG A 91 2.82 -10.77 -1.83
CA ARG A 91 2.10 -12.04 -1.81
C ARG A 91 1.35 -12.14 -0.50
N VAL A 92 0.06 -12.43 -0.58
CA VAL A 92 -0.83 -12.49 0.57
C VAL A 92 -1.44 -13.88 0.63
N TRP A 93 -1.44 -14.47 1.82
CA TRP A 93 -2.16 -15.69 2.15
C TRP A 93 -2.93 -15.46 3.43
N ASN A 94 -4.19 -15.84 3.45
CA ASN A 94 -5.02 -15.78 4.64
C ASN A 94 -5.83 -17.06 4.77
N ASP A 95 -5.97 -17.55 6.00
CA ASP A 95 -6.79 -18.71 6.31
C ASP A 95 -7.50 -18.51 7.67
N GLY A 96 -8.68 -17.88 7.59
CA GLY A 96 -9.47 -17.48 8.76
C GLY A 96 -8.90 -16.25 9.47
N ASP A 97 -9.19 -16.11 10.76
CA ASP A 97 -8.87 -14.89 11.53
C ASP A 97 -7.47 -14.89 12.16
N THR A 98 -6.83 -16.05 12.20
CA THR A 98 -5.63 -16.26 13.02
C THR A 98 -4.41 -16.72 12.24
N ARG A 99 -4.57 -17.04 10.95
CA ARG A 99 -3.45 -17.48 10.10
C ARG A 99 -3.35 -16.59 8.88
N SER A 100 -2.24 -15.88 8.77
CA SER A 100 -1.98 -14.99 7.66
C SER A 100 -0.50 -14.93 7.35
N ARG A 101 -0.15 -14.72 6.08
CA ARG A 101 1.21 -14.39 5.67
C ARG A 101 1.16 -13.27 4.65
N VAL A 102 2.01 -12.27 4.83
CA VAL A 102 2.25 -11.22 3.84
C VAL A 102 3.75 -11.18 3.57
N SER A 103 4.13 -11.27 2.31
CA SER A 103 5.52 -11.24 1.87
C SER A 103 5.70 -10.16 0.82
N VAL A 104 6.55 -9.17 1.11
CA VAL A 104 7.00 -8.16 0.15
C VAL A 104 8.19 -8.74 -0.60
N ILE A 105 8.09 -8.78 -1.93
CA ILE A 105 9.14 -9.31 -2.79
C ILE A 105 9.91 -8.14 -3.40
N GLY A 106 11.17 -7.96 -2.98
CA GLY A 106 12.12 -7.04 -3.60
C GLY A 106 13.00 -7.75 -4.62
N ASN A 107 13.87 -6.99 -5.30
CA ASN A 107 14.72 -7.53 -6.37
C ASN A 107 15.64 -8.68 -5.91
N ASN A 108 16.14 -8.62 -4.66
CA ASN A 108 17.05 -9.63 -4.09
C ASN A 108 16.74 -9.92 -2.61
N ALA A 109 15.59 -9.49 -2.10
CA ALA A 109 15.23 -9.60 -0.69
C ALA A 109 13.74 -9.87 -0.52
N GLU A 110 13.38 -10.60 0.52
CA GLU A 110 12.02 -10.83 0.96
C GLU A 110 11.87 -10.35 2.39
N THR A 111 10.82 -9.58 2.64
CA THR A 111 10.36 -9.25 3.98
C THR A 111 9.00 -9.88 4.19
N SER A 112 8.88 -10.73 5.21
CA SER A 112 7.67 -11.48 5.51
C SER A 112 7.14 -11.19 6.90
N VAL A 113 5.82 -11.16 7.03
CA VAL A 113 5.12 -11.31 8.31
C VAL A 113 4.23 -12.52 8.25
N ILE A 114 4.35 -13.37 9.25
CA ILE A 114 3.63 -14.62 9.36
C ILE A 114 2.93 -14.63 10.71
N ARG A 115 1.61 -14.75 10.71
CA ARG A 115 0.78 -14.94 11.90
C ARG A 115 0.28 -16.39 11.93
N SER A 116 0.43 -17.03 13.08
CA SER A 116 -0.15 -18.33 13.38
C SER A 116 -0.73 -18.30 14.79
N GLY A 117 -2.03 -18.13 14.91
CA GLY A 117 -2.67 -17.97 16.22
C GLY A 117 -2.27 -16.64 16.88
N ALA A 118 -1.63 -16.77 18.04
CA ALA A 118 -1.08 -15.65 18.80
C ALA A 118 0.36 -15.33 18.38
N ASP A 119 1.04 -16.21 17.65
CA ASP A 119 2.44 -16.05 17.29
C ASP A 119 2.55 -15.22 16.00
N VAL A 120 3.39 -14.19 16.03
CA VAL A 120 3.69 -13.31 14.90
C VAL A 120 5.19 -13.31 14.68
N TRP A 121 5.59 -13.67 13.47
CA TRP A 121 6.97 -13.66 13.02
C TRP A 121 7.16 -12.58 11.98
N THR A 122 8.19 -11.76 12.13
CA THR A 122 8.72 -10.93 11.06
C THR A 122 10.06 -11.50 10.61
N TYR A 123 10.32 -11.51 9.31
CA TYR A 123 11.56 -12.02 8.74
C TYR A 123 12.04 -11.10 7.64
N ALA A 124 13.32 -10.74 7.67
CA ALA A 124 14.00 -10.00 6.61
C ALA A 124 15.16 -10.84 6.08
N SER A 125 15.09 -11.23 4.80
CA SER A 125 16.08 -12.13 4.21
C SER A 125 17.43 -11.46 3.97
N ALA A 126 17.46 -10.15 3.72
CA ALA A 126 18.68 -9.37 3.50
C ALA A 126 19.62 -9.46 4.70
N ASP A 127 19.08 -9.28 5.90
CA ASP A 127 19.83 -9.30 7.15
C ASP A 127 19.87 -10.69 7.81
N ARG A 128 19.15 -11.67 7.24
CA ARG A 128 18.84 -12.97 7.88
C ARG A 128 18.42 -12.76 9.33
N SER A 129 17.46 -11.87 9.54
CA SER A 129 16.96 -11.56 10.87
C SER A 129 15.48 -11.93 10.97
N ALA A 130 15.10 -12.47 12.11
CA ALA A 130 13.72 -12.78 12.43
C ALA A 130 13.38 -12.23 13.81
N THR A 131 12.16 -11.72 13.95
CA THR A 131 11.61 -11.33 15.24
C THR A 131 10.35 -12.13 15.50
N HIS A 132 10.21 -12.62 16.72
CA HIS A 132 9.02 -13.30 17.19
C HIS A 132 8.31 -12.47 18.23
N THR A 133 6.99 -12.42 18.15
CA THR A 133 6.15 -11.68 19.07
C THR A 133 4.88 -12.47 19.30
N ARG A 134 4.49 -12.60 20.57
CA ARG A 134 3.23 -13.25 20.95
C ARG A 134 2.18 -12.22 21.28
N LEU A 135 1.00 -12.28 20.67
CA LEU A 135 -0.12 -11.39 20.94
C LEU A 135 -0.77 -11.77 22.28
N THR A 136 -0.95 -10.79 23.18
CA THR A 136 -1.51 -10.98 24.54
C THR A 136 -3.02 -10.73 24.63
N THR A 137 -3.61 -10.13 23.59
CA THR A 137 -5.06 -9.93 23.45
C THR A 137 -5.51 -10.39 22.07
N PRO A 138 -6.73 -10.94 21.92
CA PRO A 138 -7.37 -11.07 20.62
C PRO A 138 -7.68 -9.66 20.12
N THR A 139 -6.69 -9.00 19.55
CA THR A 139 -6.89 -7.76 18.80
C THR A 139 -7.75 -8.06 17.58
N THR A 140 -8.50 -7.05 17.14
CA THR A 140 -9.19 -7.00 15.85
C THR A 140 -8.28 -7.61 14.77
N PRO A 141 -8.81 -8.33 13.76
CA PRO A 141 -8.03 -8.91 12.68
C PRO A 141 -7.40 -7.82 11.79
N GLN A 142 -6.47 -7.06 12.35
CA GLN A 142 -5.51 -6.26 11.61
C GLN A 142 -4.29 -7.16 11.44
N HIS A 143 -3.98 -7.53 10.20
CA HIS A 143 -2.75 -8.25 9.90
C HIS A 143 -1.57 -7.41 10.37
N PRO A 144 -0.74 -7.90 11.32
CA PRO A 144 0.49 -7.23 11.67
C PRO A 144 1.33 -7.06 10.39
N GLN A 145 1.84 -5.87 10.15
CA GLN A 145 2.73 -5.59 9.03
C GLN A 145 4.12 -5.22 9.55
N PRO A 146 5.17 -5.44 8.76
CA PRO A 146 6.44 -4.79 9.03
C PRO A 146 6.18 -3.28 9.04
N SER A 147 6.69 -2.59 10.05
CA SER A 147 6.78 -1.13 10.01
C SER A 147 7.51 -0.72 8.73
N GLY A 148 6.80 -0.04 7.84
CA GLY A 148 7.31 0.37 6.52
C GLY A 148 6.84 -0.44 5.31
N ALA A 149 6.09 -1.55 5.46
CA ALA A 149 5.64 -2.34 4.31
C ALA A 149 4.50 -1.68 3.52
N ALA A 150 4.39 -2.06 2.24
CA ALA A 150 3.25 -1.73 1.41
C ALA A 150 1.94 -2.28 2.02
N THR A 151 0.85 -1.53 1.88
CA THR A 151 -0.43 -1.80 2.54
C THR A 151 -1.26 -2.80 1.74
N THR A 152 -2.00 -3.69 2.40
CA THR A 152 -2.96 -4.59 1.71
C THR A 152 -4.26 -3.86 1.34
N PRO A 153 -5.07 -4.33 0.37
CA PRO A 153 -6.32 -3.66 0.00
C PRO A 153 -7.28 -3.49 1.19
N GLU A 154 -7.40 -4.50 2.05
CA GLU A 154 -8.25 -4.46 3.24
C GLU A 154 -7.81 -3.35 4.22
N GLN A 155 -6.51 -3.24 4.48
CA GLN A 155 -5.97 -2.20 5.36
C GLN A 155 -6.14 -0.80 4.77
N ALA A 156 -5.93 -0.65 3.46
CA ALA A 156 -6.16 0.61 2.77
C ALA A 156 -7.64 1.02 2.85
N ALA A 157 -8.56 0.06 2.71
CA ALA A 157 -9.99 0.34 2.87
C ALA A 157 -10.33 0.74 4.30
N GLN A 158 -9.73 0.12 5.32
CA GLN A 158 -9.91 0.54 6.71
C GLN A 158 -9.44 1.98 6.94
N GLN A 159 -8.33 2.41 6.32
CA GLN A 159 -7.85 3.79 6.39
C GLN A 159 -8.83 4.77 5.72
N VAL A 160 -9.37 4.41 4.54
CA VAL A 160 -10.40 5.22 3.87
C VAL A 160 -11.66 5.32 4.74
N LEU A 161 -12.11 4.20 5.31
CA LEU A 161 -13.29 4.14 6.18
C LEU A 161 -13.11 4.96 7.47
N ALA A 162 -11.89 5.03 8.02
CA ALA A 162 -11.59 5.84 9.19
C ALA A 162 -11.72 7.36 8.92
N ALA A 163 -11.57 7.78 7.66
CA ALA A 163 -11.77 9.17 7.24
C ALA A 163 -13.24 9.50 6.91
N VAL A 164 -14.15 8.51 6.95
CA VAL A 164 -15.57 8.74 6.66
C VAL A 164 -16.24 9.45 7.83
N GLY A 165 -16.68 10.68 7.60
CA GLY A 165 -17.44 11.49 8.54
C GLY A 165 -18.67 12.15 7.89
N PRO A 166 -19.32 13.09 8.59
CA PRO A 166 -20.48 13.83 8.06
C PRO A 166 -20.20 14.61 6.77
N SER A 167 -18.93 14.93 6.52
CA SER A 167 -18.44 15.62 5.33
C SER A 167 -18.01 14.68 4.20
N THR A 168 -18.33 13.39 4.26
CA THR A 168 -18.02 12.42 3.21
C THR A 168 -19.28 11.95 2.51
N SER A 169 -19.36 12.17 1.19
CA SER A 169 -20.38 11.55 0.36
C SER A 169 -19.93 10.14 -0.01
N VAL A 170 -20.77 9.13 0.26
CA VAL A 170 -20.52 7.74 -0.14
C VAL A 170 -21.51 7.35 -1.21
N THR A 171 -21.01 6.89 -2.36
CA THR A 171 -21.84 6.52 -3.50
C THR A 171 -21.36 5.21 -4.12
N THR A 172 -22.23 4.56 -4.87
CA THR A 172 -21.85 3.40 -5.68
C THR A 172 -21.57 3.82 -7.11
N ARG A 173 -20.51 3.30 -7.70
CA ARG A 173 -20.28 3.33 -9.15
C ARG A 173 -20.67 1.97 -9.74
N GLY A 174 -20.90 1.95 -11.06
CA GLY A 174 -21.23 0.72 -11.79
C GLY A 174 -20.20 -0.40 -11.59
N ALA A 175 -20.52 -1.59 -12.09
CA ALA A 175 -19.69 -2.76 -11.88
C ALA A 175 -18.31 -2.65 -12.54
N SER A 176 -17.28 -3.07 -11.81
CA SER A 176 -15.90 -3.15 -12.26
C SER A 176 -15.38 -4.59 -12.20
N ARG A 177 -14.12 -4.80 -12.61
CA ARG A 177 -13.45 -6.09 -12.52
C ARG A 177 -12.05 -5.92 -11.98
N VAL A 178 -11.70 -6.69 -10.94
CA VAL A 178 -10.37 -6.70 -10.31
C VAL A 178 -9.89 -8.14 -10.20
N ALA A 179 -8.64 -8.42 -10.61
CA ALA A 179 -8.08 -9.78 -10.66
C ALA A 179 -9.01 -10.81 -11.35
N GLY A 180 -9.72 -10.40 -12.41
CA GLY A 180 -10.67 -11.26 -13.11
C GLY A 180 -12.04 -11.42 -12.43
N ARG A 181 -12.27 -10.79 -11.28
CA ARG A 181 -13.51 -10.93 -10.48
C ARG A 181 -14.42 -9.71 -10.57
N PRO A 182 -15.74 -9.91 -10.72
CA PRO A 182 -16.71 -8.81 -10.74
C PRO A 182 -16.79 -8.13 -9.37
N ALA A 183 -16.80 -6.80 -9.37
CA ALA A 183 -16.77 -6.00 -8.15
C ALA A 183 -17.77 -4.84 -8.21
N TYR A 184 -18.27 -4.46 -7.03
CA TYR A 184 -18.97 -3.21 -6.81
C TYR A 184 -17.97 -2.15 -6.33
N ASP A 185 -18.07 -0.93 -6.87
CA ASP A 185 -17.19 0.16 -6.47
C ASP A 185 -17.92 1.10 -5.52
N LEU A 186 -17.40 1.24 -4.29
CA LEU A 186 -17.75 2.33 -3.39
C LEU A 186 -16.83 3.52 -3.63
N VAL A 187 -17.42 4.71 -3.79
CA VAL A 187 -16.68 5.96 -3.99
C VAL A 187 -16.96 6.88 -2.82
N PHE A 188 -15.89 7.30 -2.17
CA PHE A 188 -15.86 8.22 -1.04
C PHE A 188 -15.34 9.56 -1.54
N THR A 189 -16.18 10.59 -1.46
CA THR A 189 -15.86 11.94 -1.95
C THR A 189 -15.94 12.93 -0.79
N PRO A 190 -14.85 13.62 -0.45
CA PRO A 190 -14.87 14.72 0.51
C PRO A 190 -15.84 15.83 0.05
N ALA A 191 -16.52 16.48 0.99
CA ALA A 191 -17.40 17.60 0.69
C ALA A 191 -16.60 18.79 0.12
N ALA A 192 -17.22 19.60 -0.73
CA ALA A 192 -16.55 20.73 -1.40
C ALA A 192 -15.94 21.79 -0.45
N GLY A 193 -16.33 21.79 0.84
CA GLY A 193 -15.77 22.67 1.87
C GLY A 193 -14.46 22.17 2.49
N GLU A 194 -14.18 20.87 2.37
CA GLU A 194 -13.00 20.20 2.95
C GLU A 194 -11.70 20.76 2.35
N LYS A 195 -10.71 21.00 3.21
CA LYS A 195 -9.40 21.51 2.79
C LYS A 195 -8.43 20.35 2.58
N THR A 196 -8.71 19.53 1.58
CA THR A 196 -7.98 18.29 1.31
C THR A 196 -7.38 18.24 -0.11
N LEU A 197 -6.28 17.50 -0.24
CA LEU A 197 -5.68 17.13 -1.53
C LEU A 197 -6.33 15.88 -2.13
N VAL A 198 -7.18 15.18 -1.37
CA VAL A 198 -7.91 14.00 -1.85
C VAL A 198 -9.15 14.45 -2.63
N ARG A 199 -9.26 14.04 -3.88
CA ARG A 199 -10.47 14.23 -4.69
C ARG A 199 -11.51 13.16 -4.38
N SER A 200 -11.06 11.91 -4.33
CA SER A 200 -11.91 10.76 -4.01
C SER A 200 -11.06 9.54 -3.64
N ALA A 201 -11.61 8.66 -2.83
CA ALA A 201 -11.12 7.31 -2.66
C ALA A 201 -12.14 6.31 -3.19
N GLN A 202 -11.70 5.20 -3.77
CA GLN A 202 -12.57 4.16 -4.30
C GLN A 202 -12.18 2.82 -3.71
N VAL A 203 -13.17 2.01 -3.33
CA VAL A 203 -12.99 0.68 -2.77
C VAL A 203 -13.80 -0.30 -3.62
N ALA A 204 -13.09 -1.18 -4.34
CA ALA A 204 -13.71 -2.25 -5.12
C ALA A 204 -13.95 -3.46 -4.20
N ILE A 205 -15.21 -3.82 -4.02
CA ILE A 205 -15.68 -4.90 -3.17
C ILE A 205 -16.14 -6.03 -4.06
N ASP A 206 -15.67 -7.23 -3.77
CA ASP A 206 -16.08 -8.38 -4.53
C ASP A 206 -17.59 -8.65 -4.47
N ALA A 207 -18.20 -8.92 -5.62
CA ALA A 207 -19.65 -9.10 -5.73
C ALA A 207 -20.21 -10.37 -5.05
N GLU A 208 -19.36 -11.35 -4.73
CA GLU A 208 -19.76 -12.66 -4.18
C GLU A 208 -19.19 -12.89 -2.78
N THR A 209 -17.93 -12.53 -2.56
CA THR A 209 -17.20 -12.77 -1.31
C THR A 209 -17.17 -11.57 -0.37
N HIS A 210 -17.53 -10.40 -0.88
CA HIS A 210 -17.46 -9.11 -0.21
C HIS A 210 -16.05 -8.72 0.29
N LEU A 211 -15.02 -9.39 -0.22
CA LEU A 211 -13.64 -9.02 0.07
C LEU A 211 -13.27 -7.73 -0.64
N VAL A 212 -12.45 -6.91 0.02
CA VAL A 212 -11.84 -5.75 -0.61
C VAL A 212 -10.81 -6.23 -1.63
N LEU A 213 -11.05 -5.93 -2.90
CA LEU A 213 -10.18 -6.33 -3.99
C LEU A 213 -9.16 -5.26 -4.37
N GLN A 214 -9.57 -3.99 -4.30
CA GLN A 214 -8.73 -2.86 -4.66
C GLN A 214 -9.16 -1.60 -3.92
N VAL A 215 -8.18 -0.74 -3.64
CA VAL A 215 -8.39 0.64 -3.21
C VAL A 215 -7.62 1.57 -4.15
N THR A 216 -8.26 2.63 -4.61
CA THR A 216 -7.60 3.73 -5.32
C THR A 216 -7.85 5.06 -4.64
N VAL A 217 -6.88 5.98 -4.73
CA VAL A 217 -7.00 7.34 -4.23
C VAL A 217 -6.60 8.30 -5.34
N ASP A 218 -7.52 9.21 -5.63
CA ASP A 218 -7.39 10.25 -6.65
C ASP A 218 -7.08 11.58 -5.96
N ALA A 219 -5.99 12.24 -6.37
CA ALA A 219 -5.63 13.56 -5.86
C ALA A 219 -6.27 14.68 -6.69
N VAL A 220 -6.59 15.83 -6.09
CA VAL A 220 -7.26 16.97 -6.76
C VAL A 220 -6.58 17.39 -8.08
N ASP A 221 -5.26 17.37 -8.15
CA ASP A 221 -4.48 17.82 -9.31
C ASP A 221 -3.84 16.67 -10.13
N ALA A 222 -4.16 15.40 -9.84
CA ALA A 222 -3.64 14.25 -10.58
C ALA A 222 -4.62 13.75 -11.65
N LYS A 223 -4.06 13.34 -12.81
CA LYS A 223 -4.82 12.69 -13.88
C LYS A 223 -5.00 11.19 -13.64
N ASP A 224 -3.96 10.54 -13.13
CA ASP A 224 -3.94 9.13 -12.78
C ASP A 224 -4.17 8.95 -11.27
N HIS A 225 -4.42 7.70 -10.84
CA HIS A 225 -4.51 7.36 -9.42
C HIS A 225 -3.19 7.65 -8.72
N ALA A 226 -3.21 8.48 -7.67
CA ALA A 226 -2.01 8.78 -6.89
C ALA A 226 -1.63 7.61 -5.97
N VAL A 227 -2.61 6.79 -5.56
CA VAL A 227 -2.41 5.48 -4.92
C VAL A 227 -3.34 4.46 -5.55
N GLN A 228 -2.82 3.28 -5.86
CA GLN A 228 -3.60 2.12 -6.26
C GLN A 228 -3.04 0.86 -5.58
N ILE A 229 -3.88 0.17 -4.82
CA ILE A 229 -3.52 -1.04 -4.07
C ILE A 229 -4.56 -2.10 -4.42
N GLY A 230 -4.20 -3.13 -5.17
CA GLY A 230 -5.17 -4.13 -5.61
C GLY A 230 -4.60 -5.49 -5.94
N PHE A 231 -5.44 -6.51 -5.88
CA PHE A 231 -5.07 -7.85 -6.34
C PHE A 231 -4.86 -7.85 -7.86
N THR A 232 -3.75 -8.43 -8.30
CA THR A 232 -3.50 -8.80 -9.70
C THR A 232 -3.82 -10.28 -9.95
N SER A 233 -3.79 -11.11 -8.91
CA SER A 233 -4.29 -12.48 -8.91
C SER A 233 -4.91 -12.83 -7.55
N LEU A 234 -5.97 -13.63 -7.56
CA LEU A 234 -6.68 -14.04 -6.34
C LEU A 234 -7.30 -15.43 -6.53
N THR A 235 -7.16 -16.30 -5.53
CA THR A 235 -7.81 -17.60 -5.44
C THR A 235 -8.34 -17.84 -4.03
N TYR A 236 -9.48 -18.53 -3.93
CA TYR A 236 -10.13 -18.91 -2.66
C TYR A 236 -9.80 -20.34 -2.21
N ALA A 237 -8.84 -20.98 -2.87
CA ALA A 237 -8.31 -22.26 -2.40
C ALA A 237 -7.67 -22.08 -1.02
N THR A 238 -7.90 -23.04 -0.12
CA THR A 238 -7.24 -23.09 1.18
C THR A 238 -5.72 -23.14 1.00
N PRO A 239 -4.98 -22.14 1.52
CA PRO A 239 -3.52 -22.17 1.46
C PRO A 239 -2.95 -23.37 2.24
N ASP A 240 -1.80 -23.90 1.80
CA ASP A 240 -1.09 -24.94 2.55
C ASP A 240 -0.76 -24.42 3.96
N ALA A 241 -1.13 -25.20 4.99
CA ALA A 241 -0.91 -24.83 6.38
C ALA A 241 0.57 -24.52 6.70
N LYS A 242 1.52 -25.12 5.98
CA LYS A 242 2.96 -24.87 6.13
C LYS A 242 3.36 -23.42 5.83
N LEU A 243 2.57 -22.69 5.04
CA LEU A 243 2.84 -21.28 4.73
C LEU A 243 2.76 -20.39 5.98
N PHE A 244 2.01 -20.81 6.99
CA PHE A 244 1.81 -20.08 8.24
C PHE A 244 2.77 -20.50 9.35
N THR A 245 3.64 -21.47 9.10
CA THR A 245 4.66 -21.90 10.07
C THR A 245 6.00 -21.28 9.68
N PHE A 246 6.55 -20.43 10.56
CA PHE A 246 7.90 -19.93 10.36
C PHE A 246 8.94 -20.99 10.71
N SER A 247 9.88 -21.22 9.80
CA SER A 247 11.08 -22.03 10.04
C SER A 247 12.28 -21.16 9.69
N ALA A 248 13.08 -20.82 10.69
CA ALA A 248 14.25 -19.98 10.51
C ALA A 248 15.24 -20.60 9.49
N PRO A 249 15.52 -19.94 8.36
CA PRO A 249 16.57 -20.40 7.44
C PRO A 249 17.93 -20.45 8.14
N SER A 250 18.86 -21.23 7.61
CA SER A 250 20.21 -21.35 8.17
C SER A 250 20.90 -19.98 8.29
N GLY A 251 21.52 -19.73 9.45
CA GLY A 251 22.18 -18.46 9.75
C GLY A 251 21.24 -17.30 10.11
N THR A 252 19.95 -17.57 10.34
CA THR A 252 19.00 -16.53 10.77
C THR A 252 19.15 -16.22 12.26
N THR A 253 19.32 -14.94 12.59
CA THR A 253 19.30 -14.47 13.98
C THR A 253 17.86 -14.22 14.41
N VAL A 254 17.37 -14.99 15.39
CA VAL A 254 16.02 -14.85 15.95
C VAL A 254 16.07 -13.99 17.21
N LYS A 255 15.20 -12.99 17.29
CA LYS A 255 14.98 -12.17 18.47
C LYS A 255 13.55 -12.36 18.97
N GLU A 256 13.42 -12.67 20.26
CA GLU A 256 12.12 -12.64 20.94
C GLU A 256 11.83 -11.21 21.36
N GLN A 257 10.68 -10.69 20.96
CA GLN A 257 10.14 -9.45 21.47
C GLN A 257 8.94 -9.77 22.36
N PRO A 258 8.87 -9.16 23.57
CA PRO A 258 7.63 -9.22 24.33
C PRO A 258 6.49 -8.69 23.45
N ALA A 259 5.29 -9.22 23.68
CA ALA A 259 4.08 -8.68 23.08
C ALA A 259 4.15 -7.15 23.13
N PRO A 260 3.78 -6.42 22.06
CA PRO A 260 3.40 -5.05 22.28
C PRO A 260 2.30 -5.14 23.34
N GLU A 261 2.62 -4.71 24.56
CA GLU A 261 1.56 -4.32 25.48
C GLU A 261 0.65 -3.40 24.65
N ALA A 262 -0.64 -3.38 24.95
CA ALA A 262 -1.51 -2.28 24.54
C ALA A 262 -1.01 -1.00 25.24
N SER A 263 0.20 -0.60 24.88
CA SER A 263 0.80 0.66 25.11
C SER A 263 -0.07 1.58 24.29
N LYS A 264 -0.75 2.46 25.02
CA LYS A 264 -0.88 3.83 24.54
C LYS A 264 0.44 4.15 23.82
N GLN A 265 0.34 4.29 22.50
CA GLN A 265 1.40 4.59 21.57
C GLN A 265 2.54 5.36 22.25
N GLY A 266 3.73 4.75 22.32
CA GLY A 266 4.96 5.38 22.80
C GLY A 266 5.54 4.75 24.06
N GLN A 267 6.63 3.99 23.90
CA GLN A 267 7.85 4.15 24.70
C GLN A 267 8.96 3.26 24.14
N GLY A 268 9.77 3.88 23.29
CA GLY A 268 11.04 3.40 22.75
C GLY A 268 11.83 4.61 22.20
N GLY A 269 11.84 5.68 22.98
CA GLY A 269 12.35 7.00 22.61
C GLY A 269 11.89 7.99 23.67
N THR A 270 12.81 8.83 24.14
CA THR A 270 12.62 9.93 25.11
C THR A 270 11.24 10.59 25.02
N SER A 271 10.54 10.76 26.15
CA SER A 271 9.24 11.47 26.31
C SER A 271 8.82 12.29 25.08
N ALA A 272 8.18 11.63 24.11
CA ALA A 272 7.51 12.31 23.03
C ALA A 272 6.15 12.75 23.59
N GLU A 273 5.94 14.06 23.65
CA GLU A 273 4.63 14.65 23.90
C GLU A 273 3.61 14.02 22.94
N LYS A 274 2.39 13.72 23.40
CA LYS A 274 1.37 13.06 22.56
C LYS A 274 1.19 13.85 21.26
N PRO A 275 1.08 13.18 20.10
CA PRO A 275 0.78 13.87 18.85
C PRO A 275 -0.51 14.68 18.98
N LYS A 276 -0.45 15.95 18.56
CA LYS A 276 -1.60 16.84 18.48
C LYS A 276 -2.29 16.60 17.13
N VAL A 277 -3.58 16.34 17.17
CA VAL A 277 -4.43 16.23 15.97
C VAL A 277 -5.23 17.52 15.83
N VAL A 278 -5.22 18.12 14.65
CA VAL A 278 -5.96 19.34 14.31
C VAL A 278 -6.84 19.04 13.10
N GLY A 279 -8.10 19.47 13.11
CA GLY A 279 -9.08 19.13 12.07
C GLY A 279 -9.77 17.79 12.33
N ASP A 280 -10.61 17.37 11.39
CA ASP A 280 -11.35 16.12 11.39
C ASP A 280 -11.56 15.57 9.97
N GLY A 281 -11.74 14.25 9.84
CA GLY A 281 -11.93 13.64 8.53
C GLY A 281 -10.77 13.92 7.56
N TRP A 282 -11.08 14.55 6.42
CA TRP A 282 -10.16 14.75 5.29
C TRP A 282 -9.22 15.95 5.45
N ASP A 283 -9.51 16.88 6.35
CA ASP A 283 -8.67 18.05 6.64
C ASP A 283 -7.71 17.83 7.84
N THR A 284 -7.66 16.60 8.35
CA THR A 284 -6.87 16.24 9.51
C THR A 284 -5.37 16.49 9.30
N VAL A 285 -4.77 17.19 10.26
CA VAL A 285 -3.32 17.42 10.38
C VAL A 285 -2.81 16.80 11.67
N LEU A 286 -1.81 15.93 11.53
CA LEU A 286 -1.04 15.40 12.65
C LEU A 286 0.17 16.30 12.91
N VAL A 287 0.33 16.77 14.14
CA VAL A 287 1.48 17.54 14.60
C VAL A 287 2.19 16.78 15.72
N GLU A 288 3.45 16.45 15.52
CA GLU A 288 4.26 15.72 16.50
C GLU A 288 5.59 16.42 16.74
N LYS A 289 6.08 16.39 17.98
CA LYS A 289 7.43 16.87 18.28
C LYS A 289 8.42 15.73 18.10
N VAL A 290 9.09 15.72 16.95
CA VAL A 290 10.08 14.70 16.56
C VAL A 290 11.51 15.06 16.99
N GLY A 291 11.69 16.25 17.58
CA GLY A 291 12.99 16.79 17.96
C GLY A 291 13.72 17.43 16.77
N THR A 292 14.85 18.07 17.04
CA THR A 292 15.74 18.54 15.97
C THR A 292 16.50 17.34 15.42
N LEU A 293 16.62 17.23 14.09
CA LEU A 293 17.41 16.15 13.48
C LEU A 293 18.77 16.03 14.18
N PRO A 294 19.13 14.85 14.71
CA PRO A 294 20.45 14.62 15.26
C PRO A 294 21.51 15.02 14.23
N ALA A 295 22.67 15.48 14.69
CA ALA A 295 23.86 15.56 13.85
C ALA A 295 24.36 14.14 13.55
N ASP A 296 23.55 13.36 12.84
CA ASP A 296 23.89 12.01 12.44
C ASP A 296 24.92 12.11 11.31
N THR A 297 26.15 11.72 11.65
CA THR A 297 27.29 11.69 10.72
C THR A 297 27.31 10.44 9.86
N SER A 298 26.36 9.51 10.04
CA SER A 298 26.18 8.37 9.15
C SER A 298 25.91 8.86 7.73
N ALA A 299 26.21 8.02 6.73
CA ALA A 299 25.88 8.34 5.34
C ALA A 299 24.40 8.72 5.20
N GLN A 300 23.52 7.90 5.81
CA GLN A 300 22.06 8.08 5.84
C GLN A 300 21.65 9.42 6.46
N GLY A 301 22.27 9.80 7.59
CA GLY A 301 22.05 11.09 8.23
C GLY A 301 22.45 12.28 7.37
N GLN A 302 23.58 12.18 6.67
CA GLN A 302 24.02 13.21 5.72
C GLN A 302 23.09 13.33 4.52
N GLN A 303 22.56 12.22 4.00
CA GLN A 303 21.60 12.24 2.89
C GLN A 303 20.24 12.83 3.30
N ALA A 304 19.74 12.46 4.48
CA ALA A 304 18.53 13.05 5.04
C ALA A 304 18.68 14.57 5.23
N LYS A 305 19.87 15.02 5.67
CA LYS A 305 20.19 16.44 5.79
C LYS A 305 20.23 17.16 4.44
N GLN A 306 20.89 16.59 3.43
CA GLN A 306 20.91 17.15 2.07
C GLN A 306 19.52 17.25 1.47
N LEU A 307 18.68 16.22 1.66
CA LEU A 307 17.28 16.27 1.25
C LEU A 307 16.57 17.43 1.93
N LEU A 308 16.66 17.52 3.26
CA LEU A 308 16.03 18.59 4.02
C LEU A 308 16.51 19.99 3.58
N GLU A 309 17.80 20.14 3.28
CA GLU A 309 18.38 21.39 2.79
C GLU A 309 17.90 21.76 1.38
N SER A 310 17.54 20.77 0.55
CA SER A 310 17.00 21.00 -0.79
C SER A 310 15.50 21.36 -0.79
N LEU A 311 14.79 21.07 0.30
CA LEU A 311 13.37 21.42 0.43
C LEU A 311 13.19 22.96 0.55
N PRO A 312 12.10 23.51 -0.02
CA PRO A 312 11.76 24.92 0.15
C PRO A 312 11.69 25.33 1.62
N ARG A 313 12.32 26.47 1.94
CA ARG A 313 12.15 27.11 3.24
C ARG A 313 10.85 27.90 3.27
N VAL A 314 10.06 27.67 4.31
CA VAL A 314 8.78 28.37 4.56
C VAL A 314 8.79 28.98 5.95
N SER A 315 7.98 30.02 6.16
CA SER A 315 7.90 30.74 7.44
C SER A 315 6.53 31.39 7.64
N GLY A 316 6.11 31.50 8.90
CA GLY A 316 4.88 32.15 9.33
C GLY A 316 4.90 32.51 10.83
N SER A 317 3.73 32.75 11.41
CA SER A 317 3.55 32.99 12.86
C SER A 317 4.11 31.87 13.72
N TRP A 318 4.03 30.63 13.24
CA TRP A 318 4.55 29.43 13.88
C TRP A 318 6.08 29.30 13.84
N GLY A 319 6.81 30.20 13.17
CA GLY A 319 8.26 30.15 12.98
C GLY A 319 8.66 29.83 11.54
N SER A 320 9.76 29.10 11.36
CA SER A 320 10.27 28.69 10.04
C SER A 320 10.53 27.19 9.97
N GLY A 321 10.58 26.65 8.76
CA GLY A 321 10.79 25.22 8.53
C GLY A 321 11.06 24.87 7.08
N ARG A 322 10.95 23.58 6.77
CA ARG A 322 11.08 23.01 5.43
C ARG A 322 9.78 22.33 5.03
N LEU A 323 9.31 22.63 3.82
CA LEU A 323 8.09 22.08 3.25
C LEU A 323 8.44 20.94 2.28
N LEU A 324 7.87 19.78 2.52
CA LEU A 324 7.77 18.69 1.54
C LEU A 324 6.33 18.64 1.07
N GLN A 325 6.11 18.70 -0.23
CA GLN A 325 4.78 18.61 -0.83
C GLN A 325 4.78 17.51 -1.88
N GLY A 326 3.75 16.67 -1.82
CA GLY A 326 3.42 15.68 -2.83
C GLY A 326 2.00 15.85 -3.32
N THR A 327 1.57 14.94 -4.19
CA THR A 327 0.25 15.00 -4.84
C THR A 327 -0.90 14.80 -3.84
N LEU A 328 -0.75 13.92 -2.85
CA LEU A 328 -1.78 13.61 -1.85
C LEU A 328 -1.46 14.11 -0.44
N PHE A 329 -0.30 14.75 -0.23
CA PHE A 329 0.11 15.13 1.11
C PHE A 329 0.98 16.38 1.11
N SER A 330 0.97 17.05 2.26
CA SER A 330 1.98 18.04 2.61
C SER A 330 2.62 17.64 3.94
N ALA A 331 3.89 18.01 4.14
CA ALA A 331 4.58 17.89 5.41
C ALA A 331 5.49 19.09 5.67
N VAL A 332 5.49 19.59 6.89
CA VAL A 332 6.37 20.69 7.33
C VAL A 332 7.17 20.22 8.52
N LEU A 333 8.50 20.22 8.40
CA LEU A 333 9.42 20.07 9.52
C LEU A 333 9.90 21.46 9.94
N THR A 334 9.50 21.90 11.13
CA THR A 334 9.88 23.21 11.68
C THR A 334 11.30 23.19 12.25
N ASP A 335 11.94 24.36 12.27
CA ASP A 335 13.29 24.55 12.81
C ASP A 335 13.33 24.25 14.34
N ASP A 336 12.19 24.29 15.05
CA ASP A 336 12.03 23.92 16.46
C ASP A 336 11.65 22.44 16.70
N GLY A 337 11.69 21.61 15.65
CA GLY A 337 11.56 20.16 15.72
C GLY A 337 10.12 19.63 15.82
N ARG A 338 9.14 20.37 15.30
CA ARG A 338 7.76 19.90 15.10
C ARG A 338 7.61 19.41 13.66
N LEU A 339 6.98 18.26 13.49
CA LEU A 339 6.56 17.74 12.19
C LEU A 339 5.04 17.88 12.11
N ALA A 340 4.56 18.62 11.12
CA ALA A 340 3.15 18.63 10.73
C ALA A 340 2.98 17.86 9.42
N VAL A 341 2.01 16.95 9.34
CA VAL A 341 1.72 16.17 8.13
C VAL A 341 0.21 15.97 7.98
N GLY A 342 -0.27 16.01 6.74
CA GLY A 342 -1.68 15.76 6.44
C GLY A 342 -1.93 15.64 4.94
N ALA A 343 -3.08 15.09 4.58
CA ALA A 343 -3.55 15.00 3.20
C ALA A 343 -4.19 16.33 2.73
N VAL A 344 -3.54 17.44 3.07
CA VAL A 344 -4.06 18.80 2.97
C VAL A 344 -3.06 19.70 2.27
N PRO A 345 -3.49 20.83 1.67
CA PRO A 345 -2.56 21.80 1.13
C PRO A 345 -1.75 22.49 2.25
N ALA A 346 -0.58 23.04 1.91
CA ALA A 346 0.40 23.48 2.90
C ALA A 346 -0.09 24.59 3.86
N ASP A 347 -1.03 25.43 3.41
CA ASP A 347 -1.66 26.48 4.23
C ASP A 347 -2.41 25.92 5.44
N GLN A 348 -2.99 24.73 5.33
CA GLN A 348 -3.64 24.05 6.44
C GLN A 348 -2.63 23.57 7.48
N LEU A 349 -1.45 23.12 7.07
CA LEU A 349 -0.37 22.77 8.00
C LEU A 349 0.12 23.99 8.77
N PHE A 350 0.26 25.14 8.10
CA PHE A 350 0.67 26.38 8.75
C PHE A 350 -0.35 26.82 9.80
N SER A 351 -1.64 26.72 9.49
CA SER A 351 -2.73 27.02 10.42
C SER A 351 -2.73 26.08 11.63
N ALA A 352 -2.45 24.79 11.42
CA ALA A 352 -2.37 23.80 12.51
C ALA A 352 -1.17 24.01 13.46
N LEU A 353 -0.07 24.56 12.93
CA LEU A 353 1.17 24.83 13.65
C LEU A 353 1.14 26.09 14.52
N GLY A 354 0.23 27.04 14.27
CA GLY A 354 0.06 28.26 15.08
C GLY A 354 0.19 29.57 14.32
#